data_AF-A0A0T9QZK2-F1
#
_entry.id   AF-A0A0T9QZK2-F1
#
_cell.length_a   1.000
_cell.length_b   1.000
_cell.length_c   1.000
_cell.angle_alpha   90.00
_cell.angle_beta   90.00
_cell.angle_gamma   90.00
#
_symmetry.space_group_name_H-M   'P 1'
#
loop_
_entity.id
_entity.type
_entity.pdbx_description
1 polymer ?
#
loop_
_entity_poly.entity_id
_entity_poly.type
_entity_poly.pdbx_seq_one_letter_code
_entity_poly.pdbx_strand_id
1 'polypeptide(L)'
;MYTFTIDEFEEILKEEGLTEDSLFLMVTILCEIKEYVLTFEANSHDLVNKASEYSVTYNRLPDERKESLDGIMNMPIFICYGPDDDGDNRDVSYPTE
;
A
#
# COMPACT_ATOMS: atom_id res chain seq x y z
N MET A 1 -4.27 -4.97 14.09
CA MET A 1 -4.07 -3.74 13.31
C MET A 1 -2.76 -3.89 12.58
N TYR A 2 -2.79 -3.96 11.25
CA TYR A 2 -1.60 -4.21 10.43
C TYR A 2 -1.16 -2.90 9.80
N THR A 3 0.14 -2.60 9.85
CA THR A 3 0.71 -1.39 9.26
C THR A 3 1.38 -1.72 7.95
N PHE A 4 1.04 -0.98 6.90
CA PHE A 4 1.70 -1.05 5.58
C PHE A 4 2.66 0.12 5.42
N THR A 5 3.75 -0.08 4.69
CA THR A 5 4.52 1.07 4.21
C THR A 5 3.84 1.70 3.01
N ILE A 6 4.04 3.01 2.83
CA ILE A 6 3.53 3.71 1.64
C ILE A 6 4.15 3.11 0.36
N ASP A 7 5.40 2.66 0.42
CA ASP A 7 6.11 2.06 -0.71
C ASP A 7 5.47 0.76 -1.18
N GLU A 8 5.18 -0.16 -0.25
CA GLU A 8 4.48 -1.42 -0.55
C GLU A 8 3.08 -1.15 -1.15
N PHE A 9 2.37 -0.13 -0.65
CA PHE A 9 1.08 0.25 -1.21
C PHE A 9 1.22 0.84 -2.62
N GLU A 10 2.26 1.63 -2.89
CA GLU A 10 2.55 2.14 -4.22
C GLU A 10 2.80 1.01 -5.23
N GLU A 11 3.48 -0.07 -4.81
CA GLU A 11 3.67 -1.25 -5.66
C GLU A 11 2.34 -1.95 -5.96
N ILE A 12 1.48 -2.15 -4.95
CA ILE A 12 0.14 -2.74 -5.15
C ILE A 12 -0.68 -1.92 -6.15
N LEU A 13 -0.64 -0.58 -6.04
CA LEU A 13 -1.37 0.30 -6.95
C LEU A 13 -0.90 0.20 -8.41
N LYS A 14 0.40 -0.10 -8.63
CA LYS A 14 0.94 -0.35 -9.97
C LYS A 14 0.42 -1.66 -10.56
N GLU A 15 0.15 -2.65 -9.71
CA GLU A 15 -0.38 -3.96 -10.13
C GLU A 15 -1.90 -3.96 -10.34
N GLU A 16 -2.65 -3.13 -9.60
CA GLU A 16 -4.12 -3.01 -9.70
C GLU A 16 -4.64 -2.48 -11.06
N GLY A 17 -3.76 -2.00 -11.94
CA GLY A 17 -4.13 -1.59 -13.29
C GLY A 17 -4.96 -0.30 -13.34
N LEU A 18 -4.72 0.62 -12.39
CA LEU A 18 -5.33 1.95 -12.39
C LEU A 18 -5.04 2.72 -13.69
N THR A 19 -5.92 3.64 -14.04
CA THR A 19 -5.66 4.57 -15.16
C THR A 19 -4.42 5.42 -14.86
N GLU A 20 -3.65 5.77 -15.89
CA GLU A 20 -2.40 6.54 -15.74
C GLU A 20 -2.60 7.87 -14.96
N ASP A 21 -3.71 8.56 -15.21
CA ASP A 21 -4.10 9.78 -14.49
C ASP A 21 -4.32 9.53 -12.99
N SER A 22 -5.03 8.45 -12.65
CA SER A 22 -5.33 8.10 -11.26
C SER A 22 -4.08 7.60 -10.53
N LEU A 23 -3.25 6.80 -11.21
CA LEU A 23 -1.98 6.31 -10.65
C LEU A 23 -1.01 7.48 -10.39
N PHE A 24 -0.86 8.39 -11.34
CA PHE A 24 0.01 9.56 -11.18
C PHE A 24 -0.45 10.44 -10.02
N LEU A 25 -1.75 10.69 -9.93
CA LEU A 25 -2.33 11.48 -8.84
C LEU A 25 -2.14 10.80 -7.49
N MET A 26 -2.37 9.48 -7.41
CA MET A 26 -2.17 8.72 -6.18
C MET A 26 -0.71 8.72 -5.74
N VAL A 27 0.23 8.42 -6.64
CA VAL A 27 1.67 8.46 -6.36
C VAL A 27 2.10 9.85 -5.88
N THR A 28 1.55 10.91 -6.46
CA THR A 28 1.84 12.29 -6.02
C THR A 28 1.39 12.51 -4.56
N ILE A 29 0.17 12.11 -4.23
CA ILE A 29 -0.38 12.22 -2.86
C ILE A 29 0.43 11.38 -1.88
N LEU A 30 0.76 10.14 -2.24
CA LEU A 30 1.57 9.24 -1.43
C LEU A 30 2.98 9.80 -1.19
N CYS A 31 3.58 10.43 -2.20
CA CYS A 31 4.89 11.09 -2.09
C CYS A 31 4.87 12.25 -1.09
N GLU A 32 3.83 13.11 -1.13
CA GLU A 32 3.65 14.18 -0.14
C GLU A 32 3.47 13.63 1.27
N ILE A 33 2.70 12.55 1.44
CA ILE A 33 2.54 11.90 2.75
C ILE A 33 3.86 11.30 3.24
N LYS A 34 4.66 10.68 2.36
CA LYS A 34 5.96 10.06 2.67
C LYS A 34 6.98 11.04 3.26
N GLU A 35 6.86 12.33 2.98
CA GLU A 35 7.72 13.34 3.59
C GLU A 35 7.54 13.44 5.11
N TYR A 36 6.37 13.03 5.62
CA TYR A 36 6.01 13.11 7.04
C TYR A 36 5.85 11.75 7.69
N VAL A 37 5.27 10.78 6.97
CA VAL A 37 4.91 9.47 7.51
C VAL A 37 5.19 8.37 6.48
N LEU A 38 5.91 7.33 6.91
CA LEU A 38 6.31 6.21 6.03
C LEU A 38 5.32 5.03 6.04
N THR A 39 4.46 4.96 7.05
CA THR A 39 3.55 3.84 7.28
C THR A 39 2.13 4.30 7.59
N PHE A 40 1.16 3.46 7.27
CA PHE A 40 -0.25 3.69 7.58
C PHE A 40 -0.93 2.41 8.05
N GLU A 41 -2.05 2.56 8.74
CA GLU A 41 -2.91 1.43 9.10
C GLU A 41 -3.69 0.93 7.89
N ALA A 42 -3.43 -0.31 7.48
CA ALA A 42 -4.16 -0.96 6.40
C ALA A 42 -5.61 -1.23 6.80
N ASN A 43 -6.54 -1.18 5.82
CA ASN A 43 -7.97 -1.42 6.00
C ASN A 43 -8.64 -0.46 7.00
N SER A 44 -8.13 0.76 7.08
CA SER A 44 -8.62 1.82 7.97
C SER A 44 -8.55 3.16 7.26
N HIS A 45 -9.25 4.17 7.80
CA HIS A 45 -9.25 5.54 7.27
C HIS A 45 -7.94 6.29 7.55
N ASP A 46 -6.90 5.64 8.08
CA ASP A 46 -5.65 6.27 8.46
C ASP A 46 -4.93 6.89 7.24
N LEU A 47 -4.89 6.22 6.09
CA LEU A 47 -4.26 6.75 4.88
C LEU A 47 -4.99 7.99 4.35
N VAL A 48 -6.32 7.97 4.37
CA VAL A 48 -7.18 9.10 4.00
C VAL A 48 -6.94 10.30 4.92
N ASN A 49 -6.91 10.06 6.23
CA ASN A 49 -6.67 11.10 7.22
C ASN A 49 -5.28 11.73 7.00
N LYS A 50 -4.26 10.92 6.73
CA LYS A 50 -2.92 11.43 6.38
C LYS A 50 -2.90 12.20 5.07
N ALA A 51 -3.64 11.76 4.05
CA ALA A 51 -3.78 12.50 2.81
C ALA A 51 -4.40 13.89 3.05
N SER A 52 -5.44 13.96 3.88
CA SER A 52 -6.05 15.23 4.26
C SER A 52 -5.14 16.12 5.11
N GLU A 53 -4.25 15.56 5.92
CA GLU A 53 -3.36 16.30 6.82
C GLU A 53 -2.07 16.78 6.13
N TYR A 54 -1.48 15.94 5.29
CA TYR A 54 -0.13 16.16 4.73
C TYR A 54 -0.10 16.43 3.22
N SER A 55 -1.10 16.03 2.43
CA SER A 55 -1.09 16.24 0.98
C SER A 55 -1.85 17.50 0.57
N VAL A 56 -1.13 18.45 -0.03
CA VAL A 56 -1.73 19.65 -0.60
C VAL A 56 -2.51 19.28 -1.86
N THR A 57 -2.01 18.31 -2.63
CA THR A 57 -2.69 17.81 -3.83
C THR A 57 -4.05 17.25 -3.49
N TYR A 58 -4.16 16.37 -2.50
CA TYR A 58 -5.43 15.80 -2.06
C TYR A 58 -6.43 16.89 -1.66
N ASN A 59 -6.00 17.87 -0.86
CA ASN A 59 -6.86 18.94 -0.39
C ASN A 59 -7.42 19.84 -1.50
N ARG A 60 -6.67 20.04 -2.59
CA ARG A 60 -7.06 20.88 -3.73
C ARG A 60 -8.00 20.20 -4.72
N LEU A 61 -8.19 18.89 -4.63
CA LEU A 61 -9.07 18.15 -5.53
C LEU A 61 -10.55 18.46 -5.25
N PRO A 62 -11.40 18.43 -6.29
CA PRO A 62 -12.85 18.47 -6.10
C PRO A 62 -13.35 17.21 -5.38
N ASP A 63 -14.48 17.32 -4.69
CA ASP A 63 -15.02 16.26 -3.84
C ASP A 63 -15.23 14.94 -4.60
N GLU A 64 -15.69 14.99 -5.85
CA GLU A 64 -15.86 13.80 -6.71
C GLU A 64 -14.56 13.00 -6.91
N ARG A 65 -13.43 13.71 -7.05
CA ARG A 65 -12.10 13.09 -7.20
C ARG A 65 -11.58 12.58 -5.86
N LYS A 66 -11.89 13.26 -4.76
CA LYS A 66 -11.57 12.79 -3.41
C LYS A 66 -12.30 11.49 -3.10
N GLU A 67 -13.59 11.40 -3.37
CA GLU A 67 -14.38 10.18 -3.18
C GLU A 67 -13.81 8.98 -3.96
N SER A 68 -13.37 9.22 -5.21
CA SER A 68 -12.72 8.20 -6.02
C SER A 68 -11.41 7.70 -5.41
N LEU A 69 -10.57 8.63 -4.94
CA LEU A 69 -9.29 8.29 -4.29
C LEU A 69 -9.49 7.64 -2.92
N ASP A 70 -10.51 8.05 -2.19
CA ASP A 70 -10.88 7.45 -0.90
C ASP A 70 -11.21 5.97 -1.05
N GLY A 71 -11.95 5.63 -2.12
CA GLY A 71 -12.25 4.24 -2.46
C GLY A 71 -10.98 3.42 -2.73
N ILE A 72 -9.97 4.02 -3.35
CA ILE A 72 -8.69 3.36 -3.62
C ILE A 72 -7.87 3.22 -2.33
N MET A 73 -7.79 4.27 -1.50
CA MET A 73 -7.05 4.26 -0.23
C MET A 73 -7.65 3.31 0.81
N ASN A 74 -8.96 3.04 0.74
CA ASN A 74 -9.65 2.07 1.58
C ASN A 74 -9.78 0.68 0.93
N MET A 75 -9.09 0.43 -0.20
CA MET A 75 -9.12 -0.90 -0.80
C MET A 75 -8.66 -1.96 0.21
N PRO A 76 -9.37 -3.09 0.30
CA PRO A 76 -8.98 -4.17 1.19
C PRO A 76 -7.65 -4.76 0.72
N ILE A 77 -6.61 -4.58 1.53
CA ILE A 77 -5.29 -5.16 1.26
C ILE A 77 -5.30 -6.60 1.78
N PHE A 78 -5.42 -7.56 0.87
CA PHE A 78 -5.32 -8.98 1.17
C PHE A 78 -3.85 -9.40 1.14
N ILE A 79 -3.26 -9.55 2.32
CA ILE A 79 -1.90 -10.04 2.44
C ILE A 79 -1.95 -11.55 2.25
N CYS A 80 -1.74 -12.00 1.01
CA CYS A 80 -1.36 -13.39 0.76
C CYS A 80 0.08 -13.55 1.23
N TYR A 81 0.26 -13.90 2.51
CA TYR A 81 1.46 -14.60 2.92
C TYR A 81 1.47 -15.91 2.11
N GLY A 82 2.21 -15.93 1.00
CA GLY A 82 2.74 -17.20 0.50
C GLY A 82 3.45 -17.87 1.68
N PRO A 83 3.34 -19.20 1.85
CA PRO A 83 3.98 -19.87 2.97
C PRO A 83 5.42 -19.40 3.03
N ASP A 84 5.81 -18.85 4.18
CA ASP A 84 7.18 -18.49 4.47
C ASP A 84 8.05 -19.70 4.08
N ASP A 85 8.82 -19.60 2.99
CA ASP A 85 9.93 -20.52 2.69
C ASP A 85 11.09 -20.16 3.63
N ASP A 86 10.78 -20.10 4.93
CA ASP A 86 11.74 -19.96 6.00
C ASP A 86 12.24 -21.37 6.34
N GLY A 87 13.25 -21.81 5.57
CA GLY A 87 14.36 -22.57 6.15
C GLY A 87 14.48 -24.05 5.75
N ASP A 88 15.54 -24.32 4.99
CA ASP A 88 16.58 -25.30 5.36
C ASP A 88 16.09 -26.63 5.97
N ASN A 89 15.77 -27.61 5.12
CA ASN A 89 15.98 -29.02 5.48
C ASN A 89 17.21 -29.55 4.73
N ARG A 90 18.35 -29.29 5.38
CA ARG A 90 19.59 -30.05 5.40
C ARG A 90 19.53 -31.43 4.73
N ASP A 91 20.54 -31.67 3.91
CA ASP A 91 21.16 -32.95 3.59
C ASP A 91 20.61 -34.15 4.39
N VAL A 92 19.71 -34.91 3.78
CA VAL A 92 19.40 -36.27 4.23
C VAL A 92 20.38 -37.20 3.53
N SER A 93 21.60 -37.29 4.05
CA SER A 93 22.45 -38.45 3.81
C SER A 93 21.77 -39.69 4.37
N TYR A 94 21.29 -40.57 3.49
CA TYR A 94 20.81 -41.89 3.88
C TYR A 94 22.00 -42.75 4.34
N PRO A 95 21.98 -43.35 5.55
CA PRO A 95 22.89 -44.44 5.84
C PRO A 95 22.44 -45.66 5.05
N THR A 96 23.28 -46.11 4.10
CA THR A 96 23.17 -47.45 3.53
C THR A 96 23.72 -48.43 4.56
N GLU A 97 22.84 -49.22 5.18
CA GLU A 97 23.22 -50.48 5.85
C GLU A 97 23.60 -51.55 4.83
#